data_AF-K8X166-F1
#
_entry.id   AF-K8X166-F1
#
_cell.length_a   1.000
_cell.length_b   1.000
_cell.length_c   1.000
_cell.angle_alpha   90.00
_cell.angle_beta   90.00
_cell.angle_gamma   90.00
#
_symmetry.space_group_name_H-M   'P 1'
#
loop_
_entity.id
_entity.type
_entity.pdbx_description
1 polymer ?
#
loop_
_entity_poly.entity_id
_entity_poly.type
_entity_poly.pdbx_seq_one_letter_code
_entity_poly.pdbx_strand_id
1 'polypeptide(L)'
;MKKLKFFIILGISVLLLVMIFFGFIYKGSLSTIKASSSLTQDELVERGAYLARMGNCLACHSDPSDQGPLTFAGGHGLPLPIGMVYGTNITPDKTTGIGQYSLRDFDNAVRYGVRKDGDSLYPAMPYPAYAAIKDDDIEALYAYFMHGVTPMIKENKQVDVRWPLSMRWPLAAWRMMFAPKVESQAMN
;
A
#
# COMPACT_ATOMS: atom_id res chain seq x y z
N MET A 1 22.85 -4.36 46.11
CA MET A 1 22.08 -5.47 45.49
C MET A 1 20.60 -5.15 45.22
N LYS A 2 19.85 -4.51 46.15
CA LYS A 2 18.41 -4.19 45.94
C LYS A 2 18.16 -3.20 44.78
N LYS A 3 19.00 -2.16 44.65
CA LYS A 3 18.91 -1.17 43.55
C LYS A 3 19.16 -1.78 42.16
N LEU A 4 20.10 -2.72 42.05
CA LEU A 4 20.39 -3.42 40.78
C LEU A 4 19.23 -4.31 40.32
N LYS A 5 18.59 -5.03 41.25
CA LYS A 5 17.38 -5.81 40.94
C LYS A 5 16.21 -4.93 40.50
N PHE A 6 16.06 -3.73 41.07
CA PHE A 6 15.04 -2.77 40.68
C PHE A 6 15.24 -2.26 39.23
N PHE A 7 16.47 -1.89 38.84
CA PHE A 7 16.75 -1.44 37.47
C PHE A 7 16.60 -2.57 36.44
N ILE A 8 16.94 -3.81 36.79
CA ILE A 8 16.73 -4.97 35.90
C ILE A 8 15.23 -5.25 35.69
N ILE A 9 14.43 -5.23 36.76
CA ILE A 9 12.98 -5.44 36.66
C ILE A 9 12.33 -4.32 35.85
N LEU A 10 12.70 -3.05 36.11
CA LEU A 10 12.20 -1.90 35.36
C LEU A 10 12.56 -1.99 33.87
N GLY A 11 13.79 -2.39 33.53
CA GLY A 11 14.23 -2.60 32.15
C GLY A 11 13.44 -3.70 31.43
N ILE A 12 13.19 -4.83 32.09
CA ILE A 12 12.40 -5.94 31.53
C ILE A 12 10.92 -5.53 31.36
N SER A 13 10.34 -4.80 32.32
CA SER A 13 8.97 -4.30 32.22
C SER A 13 8.79 -3.31 31.08
N VAL A 14 9.76 -2.39 30.87
CA VAL A 14 9.75 -1.46 29.73
C VAL A 14 9.90 -2.22 28.41
N LEU A 15 10.80 -3.21 28.35
CA LEU A 15 10.99 -4.03 27.14
C LEU A 15 9.74 -4.84 26.79
N LEU A 16 9.06 -5.40 27.78
CA LEU A 16 7.79 -6.11 27.61
C LEU A 16 6.67 -5.18 27.15
N LEU A 17 6.57 -3.97 27.72
CA LEU A 17 5.59 -2.97 27.28
C LEU A 17 5.84 -2.52 25.84
N VAL A 18 7.11 -2.33 25.45
CA VAL A 18 7.51 -2.03 24.07
C VAL A 18 7.15 -3.20 23.15
N MET A 19 7.47 -4.44 23.52
CA MET A 19 7.12 -5.64 22.73
C MET A 19 5.60 -5.81 22.58
N ILE A 20 4.82 -5.55 23.63
CA ILE A 20 3.35 -5.60 23.58
C ILE A 20 2.82 -4.47 22.69
N PHE A 21 3.35 -3.26 22.83
CA PHE A 21 2.98 -2.11 21.99
C PHE A 21 3.28 -2.38 20.51
N PHE A 22 4.47 -2.89 20.19
CA PHE A 22 4.81 -3.31 18.83
C PHE A 22 3.95 -4.50 18.35
N GLY A 23 3.68 -5.49 19.21
CA GLY A 23 2.80 -6.62 18.89
C GLY A 23 1.36 -6.21 18.57
N PHE A 24 0.86 -5.12 19.19
CA PHE A 24 -0.43 -4.52 18.86
C PHE A 24 -0.39 -3.70 17.57
N ILE A 25 0.72 -3.02 17.26
CA ILE A 25 0.93 -2.32 15.98
C ILE A 25 1.00 -3.31 14.80
N TYR A 26 1.56 -4.51 15.01
CA TYR A 26 1.67 -5.57 13.99
C TYR A 26 0.43 -6.46 13.85
N LYS A 27 -0.60 -6.32 14.70
CA LYS A 27 -1.92 -6.89 14.40
C LYS A 27 -2.57 -6.03 13.32
N GLY A 28 -2.12 -6.23 12.08
CA GLY A 28 -2.86 -5.79 10.91
C GLY A 28 -4.31 -6.22 11.08
N SER A 29 -5.23 -5.26 10.96
CA SER A 29 -6.67 -5.51 10.97
C SER A 29 -6.93 -6.72 10.06
N LEU A 30 -7.42 -7.81 10.65
CA LEU A 30 -7.84 -8.99 9.90
C LEU A 30 -9.17 -8.64 9.23
N SER A 31 -9.12 -7.78 8.23
CA SER A 31 -10.26 -7.50 7.37
C SER A 31 -10.39 -8.67 6.39
N THR A 32 -11.49 -9.42 6.50
CA THR A 32 -11.83 -10.48 5.55
C THR A 32 -12.41 -9.83 4.30
N ILE A 33 -11.63 -9.78 3.22
CA ILE A 33 -12.18 -9.46 1.89
C ILE A 33 -13.06 -10.63 1.48
N LYS A 34 -14.35 -10.37 1.26
CA LYS A 34 -15.29 -11.37 0.77
C LYS A 34 -15.39 -11.21 -0.74
N ALA A 35 -14.51 -11.90 -1.49
CA ALA A 35 -14.62 -11.97 -2.94
C ALA A 35 -15.97 -12.63 -3.30
N SER A 36 -16.87 -11.86 -3.92
CA SER A 36 -18.25 -12.29 -4.18
C SER A 36 -18.76 -11.76 -5.53
N SER A 37 -17.86 -11.45 -6.45
CA SER A 37 -18.26 -11.01 -7.78
C SER A 37 -18.82 -12.20 -8.58
N SER A 38 -20.03 -12.04 -9.13
CA SER A 38 -20.60 -12.98 -10.12
C SER A 38 -20.02 -12.79 -11.52
N LEU A 39 -19.04 -11.90 -11.67
CA LEU A 39 -18.41 -11.57 -12.93
C LEU A 39 -17.39 -12.64 -13.33
N THR A 40 -17.28 -12.87 -14.63
CA THR A 40 -16.19 -13.63 -15.23
C THR A 40 -14.86 -12.88 -15.08
N GLN A 41 -13.75 -13.60 -15.30
CA GLN A 41 -12.41 -13.02 -15.25
C GLN A 41 -12.25 -11.83 -16.23
N ASP A 42 -12.80 -11.95 -17.44
CA ASP A 42 -12.71 -10.90 -18.46
C ASP A 42 -13.53 -9.67 -18.06
N GLU A 43 -14.73 -9.86 -17.51
CA GLU A 43 -15.55 -8.77 -16.96
C GLU A 43 -14.87 -8.07 -15.78
N LEU A 44 -14.19 -8.82 -14.90
CA LEU A 44 -13.38 -8.26 -13.82
C LEU A 44 -12.22 -7.41 -14.36
N VAL A 45 -11.51 -7.92 -15.37
CA VAL A 45 -10.40 -7.21 -16.02
C VAL A 45 -10.90 -5.93 -16.70
N GLU A 46 -12.03 -5.98 -17.41
CA GLU A 46 -12.62 -4.80 -18.06
C GLU A 46 -13.07 -3.75 -17.03
N ARG A 47 -13.78 -4.18 -15.98
CA ARG A 47 -14.18 -3.29 -14.88
C ARG A 47 -12.96 -2.68 -14.19
N GLY A 48 -11.95 -3.48 -13.90
CA GLY A 48 -10.71 -3.02 -13.29
C GLY A 48 -9.95 -2.02 -14.17
N ALA A 49 -9.93 -2.23 -15.48
CA ALA A 49 -9.35 -1.29 -16.43
C ALA A 49 -10.08 0.06 -16.40
N TYR A 50 -11.42 0.04 -16.32
CA TYR A 50 -12.22 1.26 -16.16
C TYR A 50 -11.90 1.97 -14.83
N LEU A 51 -11.88 1.25 -13.72
CA LEU A 51 -11.58 1.79 -12.39
C LEU A 51 -10.16 2.36 -12.30
N ALA A 52 -9.17 1.70 -12.92
CA ALA A 52 -7.78 2.18 -12.93
C ALA A 52 -7.64 3.51 -13.71
N ARG A 53 -8.45 3.72 -14.75
CA ARG A 53 -8.54 5.02 -15.46
C ARG A 53 -9.23 6.07 -14.60
N MET A 54 -10.36 5.74 -13.98
CA MET A 54 -11.10 6.66 -13.11
C MET A 54 -10.29 7.09 -11.87
N GLY A 55 -9.55 6.15 -11.28
CA GLY A 55 -8.62 6.39 -10.17
C GLY A 55 -7.31 7.06 -10.60
N ASN A 56 -7.13 7.28 -11.90
CA ASN A 56 -5.94 7.89 -12.51
C ASN A 56 -4.61 7.23 -12.10
N CYS A 57 -4.60 5.90 -11.94
CA CYS A 57 -3.43 5.17 -11.44
C CYS A 57 -2.20 5.39 -12.34
N LEU A 58 -2.41 5.51 -13.66
CA LEU A 58 -1.33 5.66 -14.64
C LEU A 58 -0.57 6.98 -14.47
N ALA A 59 -1.20 8.04 -13.98
CA ALA A 59 -0.54 9.34 -13.85
C ALA A 59 0.65 9.33 -12.87
N CYS A 60 0.57 8.51 -11.82
CA CYS A 60 1.66 8.36 -10.86
C CYS A 60 2.49 7.09 -11.10
N HIS A 61 1.87 6.03 -11.62
CA HIS A 61 2.54 4.75 -11.83
C HIS A 61 3.10 4.57 -13.25
N SER A 62 3.32 5.66 -14.00
CA SER A 62 4.05 5.66 -15.28
C SER A 62 5.14 6.72 -15.29
N ASP A 63 6.27 6.48 -15.95
CA ASP A 63 7.31 7.49 -16.12
C ASP A 63 7.19 8.12 -17.52
N PRO A 64 6.82 9.42 -17.63
CA PRO A 64 6.68 10.08 -18.93
C PRO A 64 8.03 10.26 -19.65
N SER A 65 9.15 10.00 -18.98
CA SER A 65 10.48 9.98 -19.61
C SER A 65 10.83 8.64 -20.25
N ASP A 66 10.04 7.58 -20.01
CA ASP A 66 10.24 6.30 -20.68
C ASP A 66 9.97 6.43 -22.18
N GLN A 67 10.80 5.76 -22.98
CA GLN A 67 10.58 5.69 -24.42
C GLN A 67 9.52 4.63 -24.72
N GLY A 68 8.50 5.00 -25.50
CA GLY A 68 7.41 4.11 -25.91
C GLY A 68 6.07 4.45 -25.27
N PRO A 69 5.09 3.53 -25.31
CA PRO A 69 3.79 3.74 -24.69
C PRO A 69 3.91 3.84 -23.17
N LEU A 70 3.04 4.65 -22.53
CA LEU A 70 2.96 4.70 -21.07
C LEU A 70 2.58 3.32 -20.50
N THR A 71 3.26 2.95 -19.42
CA THR A 71 3.09 1.65 -18.76
C THR A 71 2.93 1.86 -17.26
N PHE A 72 2.44 0.84 -16.55
CA PHE A 72 2.30 0.88 -15.09
C PHE A 72 3.61 0.54 -14.34
N ALA A 73 4.76 0.69 -15.00
CA ALA A 73 6.07 0.31 -14.47
C ALA A 73 6.67 1.33 -13.47
N GLY A 74 5.93 2.39 -13.14
CA GLY A 74 6.36 3.40 -12.18
C GLY A 74 7.48 4.30 -12.67
N GLY A 75 8.00 5.11 -11.75
CA GLY A 75 9.13 6.02 -11.97
C GLY A 75 8.77 7.51 -12.00
N HIS A 76 7.47 7.86 -12.01
CA HIS A 76 7.03 9.25 -11.89
C HIS A 76 7.53 9.87 -10.58
N GLY A 77 8.29 10.96 -10.66
CA GLY A 77 8.72 11.71 -9.48
C GLY A 77 7.69 12.75 -9.10
N LEU A 78 7.25 12.72 -7.84
CA LEU A 78 6.40 13.75 -7.26
C LEU A 78 7.24 14.61 -6.29
N PRO A 79 7.55 15.87 -6.65
CA PRO A 79 8.33 16.75 -5.80
C PRO A 79 7.48 17.21 -4.61
N LEU A 80 8.04 17.04 -3.41
CA LEU A 80 7.48 17.53 -2.16
C LEU A 80 8.46 18.50 -1.52
N PRO A 81 8.01 19.40 -0.63
CA PRO A 81 8.93 20.28 0.13
C PRO A 81 10.00 19.52 0.94
N ILE A 82 9.69 18.25 1.26
CA ILE A 82 10.48 17.37 2.12
C ILE A 82 11.41 16.44 1.31
N GLY A 83 11.36 16.49 -0.02
CA GLY A 83 12.09 15.58 -0.90
C GLY A 83 11.28 15.08 -2.09
N MET A 84 11.70 13.99 -2.71
CA MET A 84 11.04 13.39 -3.86
C MET A 84 10.50 12.00 -3.50
N VAL A 85 9.24 11.75 -3.83
CA VAL A 85 8.64 10.40 -3.79
C VAL A 85 8.38 9.92 -5.21
N TYR A 86 8.45 8.62 -5.43
CA TYR A 86 8.27 8.05 -6.76
C TYR A 86 7.12 7.05 -6.77
N GLY A 87 6.32 7.07 -7.85
CA GLY A 87 5.36 6.00 -8.10
C GLY A 87 6.08 4.68 -8.38
N THR A 88 5.58 3.60 -7.79
CA THR A 88 6.19 2.28 -7.92
C THR A 88 5.70 1.52 -9.14
N ASN A 89 6.41 0.48 -9.55
CA ASN A 89 5.95 -0.50 -10.53
C ASN A 89 4.78 -1.30 -9.95
N ILE A 90 3.61 -1.21 -10.59
CA ILE A 90 2.40 -1.95 -10.24
C ILE A 90 1.97 -2.92 -11.35
N THR A 91 2.89 -3.26 -12.26
CA THR A 91 2.67 -4.36 -13.21
C THR A 91 2.73 -5.72 -12.49
N PRO A 92 2.22 -6.81 -13.09
CA PRO A 92 2.27 -8.14 -12.48
C PRO A 92 3.65 -8.81 -12.55
N ASP A 93 4.70 -8.04 -12.81
CA ASP A 93 6.07 -8.54 -12.70
C ASP A 93 6.35 -9.01 -11.26
N LYS A 94 6.97 -10.19 -11.14
CA LYS A 94 7.19 -10.86 -9.85
C LYS A 94 8.44 -10.38 -9.12
N THR A 95 9.31 -9.62 -9.79
CA THR A 95 10.60 -9.19 -9.24
C THR A 95 10.53 -7.75 -8.73
N THR A 96 10.00 -6.86 -9.57
CA THR A 96 10.01 -5.41 -9.38
C THR A 96 8.61 -4.81 -9.24
N GLY A 97 7.59 -5.53 -9.71
CA GLY A 97 6.18 -5.13 -9.65
C GLY A 97 5.40 -5.76 -8.48
N ILE A 98 4.08 -5.86 -8.64
CA ILE A 98 3.16 -6.42 -7.65
C ILE A 98 2.82 -7.88 -7.90
N GLY A 99 3.54 -8.60 -8.79
CA GLY A 99 3.22 -9.97 -9.18
C GLY A 99 3.23 -11.00 -8.05
N GLN A 100 3.73 -10.64 -6.86
CA GLN A 100 3.68 -11.45 -5.64
C GLN A 100 2.68 -10.94 -4.60
N TYR A 101 1.92 -9.89 -4.87
CA TYR A 101 0.90 -9.37 -3.97
C TYR A 101 -0.29 -10.32 -4.02
N SER A 102 -0.82 -10.71 -2.86
CA SER A 102 -2.18 -11.24 -2.79
C SER A 102 -3.20 -10.11 -2.98
N LEU A 103 -4.46 -10.45 -3.25
CA LEU A 103 -5.57 -9.47 -3.25
C LEU A 103 -5.58 -8.63 -1.96
N ARG A 104 -5.29 -9.26 -0.82
CA ARG A 104 -5.22 -8.57 0.48
C ARG A 104 -4.04 -7.61 0.57
N ASP A 105 -2.88 -7.95 0.01
CA ASP A 105 -1.73 -7.04 0.00
C ASP A 105 -2.00 -5.83 -0.90
N PHE A 106 -2.68 -6.05 -2.03
CA PHE A 106 -3.11 -4.99 -2.92
C PHE A 106 -4.13 -4.07 -2.25
N ASP A 107 -5.15 -4.64 -1.61
CA ASP A 107 -6.13 -3.92 -0.82
C ASP A 107 -5.46 -3.05 0.27
N ASN A 108 -4.57 -3.67 1.05
CA ASN A 108 -3.80 -2.99 2.09
C ASN A 108 -3.04 -1.78 1.54
N ALA A 109 -2.43 -1.89 0.36
CA ALA A 109 -1.74 -0.77 -0.26
C ALA A 109 -2.70 0.33 -0.72
N VAL A 110 -3.79 -0.04 -1.41
CA VAL A 110 -4.69 0.91 -2.06
C VAL A 110 -5.59 1.63 -1.06
N ARG A 111 -6.30 0.90 -0.18
CA ARG A 111 -7.28 1.50 0.75
C ARG A 111 -6.69 1.81 2.11
N TYR A 112 -5.76 0.98 2.59
CA TYR A 112 -5.23 1.11 3.94
C TYR A 112 -3.88 1.82 4.01
N GLY A 113 -3.23 2.12 2.88
CA GLY A 113 -1.92 2.77 2.89
C GLY A 113 -0.78 1.93 3.47
N VAL A 114 -0.85 0.60 3.41
CA VAL A 114 0.13 -0.33 3.98
C VAL A 114 0.80 -1.13 2.87
N ARG A 115 2.13 -1.04 2.80
CA ARG A 115 2.94 -1.81 1.85
C ARG A 115 2.95 -3.30 2.24
N LYS A 116 3.32 -4.17 1.29
CA LYS A 116 3.46 -5.62 1.54
C LYS A 116 4.44 -5.95 2.67
N ASP A 117 5.46 -5.11 2.90
CA ASP A 117 6.41 -5.27 4.02
C ASP A 117 5.90 -4.72 5.36
N GLY A 118 4.67 -4.19 5.40
CA GLY A 118 4.03 -3.65 6.60
C GLY A 118 4.27 -2.15 6.83
N ASP A 119 5.15 -1.52 6.06
CA ASP A 119 5.42 -0.09 6.21
C ASP A 119 4.26 0.77 5.71
N SER A 120 4.05 1.91 6.38
CA SER A 120 3.08 2.90 5.91
C SER A 120 3.56 3.55 4.61
N LEU A 121 2.67 3.65 3.63
CA LEU A 121 2.84 4.48 2.45
C LEU A 121 2.89 5.95 2.84
N TYR A 122 3.61 6.74 2.04
CA TYR A 122 3.48 8.20 2.12
C TYR A 122 2.09 8.58 1.60
N PRO A 123 1.41 9.57 2.22
CA PRO A 123 0.11 10.06 1.76
C PRO A 123 0.11 10.67 0.34
N ALA A 124 1.28 10.77 -0.30
CA ALA A 124 1.41 11.03 -1.73
C ALA A 124 0.68 9.98 -2.58
N MET A 125 0.63 8.72 -2.12
CA MET A 125 -0.36 7.76 -2.60
C MET A 125 -1.67 8.08 -1.87
N PRO A 126 -2.75 8.49 -2.57
CA PRO A 126 -3.94 9.06 -1.93
C PRO A 126 -4.88 7.97 -1.37
N TYR A 127 -4.33 7.02 -0.60
CA TYR A 127 -5.11 5.95 0.04
C TYR A 127 -6.29 6.43 0.91
N PRO A 128 -6.25 7.61 1.60
CA PRO A 128 -7.44 8.09 2.30
C PRO A 128 -8.63 8.37 1.38
N ALA A 129 -8.36 8.80 0.14
CA ALA A 129 -9.40 9.04 -0.86
C ALA A 129 -9.92 7.72 -1.46
N TYR A 130 -9.12 6.67 -1.43
CA TYR A 130 -9.47 5.34 -1.93
C TYR A 130 -10.13 4.44 -0.88
N ALA A 131 -10.18 4.84 0.39
CA ALA A 131 -10.74 4.03 1.47
C ALA A 131 -12.22 3.64 1.28
N ALA A 132 -12.96 4.40 0.47
CA ALA A 132 -14.36 4.15 0.14
C ALA A 132 -14.56 3.23 -1.08
N ILE A 133 -13.49 2.76 -1.74
CA ILE A 133 -13.59 1.79 -2.82
C ILE A 133 -14.16 0.48 -2.25
N LYS A 134 -15.19 -0.04 -2.92
CA LYS A 134 -15.89 -1.27 -2.55
C LYS A 134 -15.00 -2.50 -2.74
N ASP A 135 -15.33 -3.59 -2.05
CA ASP A 135 -14.52 -4.81 -2.10
C ASP A 135 -14.48 -5.41 -3.51
N ASP A 136 -15.62 -5.43 -4.22
CA ASP A 136 -15.70 -5.93 -5.61
C ASP A 136 -14.90 -5.06 -6.60
N ASP A 137 -14.80 -3.75 -6.32
CA ASP A 137 -14.01 -2.82 -7.14
C ASP A 137 -12.51 -3.00 -6.89
N ILE A 138 -12.11 -3.33 -5.65
CA ILE A 138 -10.74 -3.74 -5.33
C ILE A 138 -10.39 -5.07 -5.99
N GLU A 139 -11.31 -6.04 -5.99
CA GLU A 139 -11.15 -7.31 -6.70
C GLU A 139 -10.96 -7.10 -8.20
N ALA A 140 -11.81 -6.28 -8.83
CA ALA A 140 -11.71 -5.94 -10.24
C ALA A 140 -10.39 -5.22 -10.58
N LEU A 141 -9.99 -4.21 -9.78
CA LEU A 141 -8.71 -3.52 -9.93
C LEU A 141 -7.55 -4.51 -9.86
N TYR A 142 -7.54 -5.39 -8.86
CA TYR A 142 -6.51 -6.42 -8.72
C TYR A 142 -6.49 -7.36 -9.92
N ALA A 143 -7.64 -7.84 -10.37
CA ALA A 143 -7.75 -8.69 -11.55
C ALA A 143 -7.18 -8.01 -12.80
N TYR A 144 -7.48 -6.72 -13.01
CA TYR A 144 -6.90 -5.96 -14.11
C TYR A 144 -5.38 -5.86 -14.02
N PHE A 145 -4.80 -5.53 -12.87
CA PHE A 145 -3.33 -5.46 -12.76
C PHE A 145 -2.66 -6.83 -12.88
N MET A 146 -3.31 -7.90 -12.44
CA MET A 146 -2.74 -9.25 -12.49
C MET A 146 -2.87 -9.93 -13.86
N HIS A 147 -3.92 -9.60 -14.62
CA HIS A 147 -4.27 -10.34 -15.84
C HIS A 147 -4.45 -9.46 -17.08
N GLY A 148 -4.73 -8.15 -16.91
CA GLY A 148 -4.93 -7.20 -18.00
C GLY A 148 -3.75 -6.28 -18.29
N VAL A 149 -2.75 -6.22 -17.40
CA VAL A 149 -1.55 -5.38 -17.55
C VAL A 149 -0.35 -6.23 -17.98
N THR A 150 0.37 -5.76 -18.99
CA THR A 150 1.62 -6.41 -19.45
C THR A 150 2.69 -6.33 -18.35
N PRO A 151 3.31 -7.46 -17.95
CA PRO A 151 4.41 -7.45 -16.98
C PRO A 151 5.60 -6.65 -17.50
N MET A 152 6.22 -5.83 -16.64
CA MET A 152 7.45 -5.12 -16.97
C MET A 152 8.44 -5.15 -15.82
N ILE A 153 9.67 -5.53 -16.13
CA ILE A 153 10.79 -5.50 -15.19
C ILE A 153 11.37 -4.09 -15.21
N LYS A 154 11.12 -3.32 -14.15
CA LYS A 154 11.68 -1.99 -13.96
C LYS A 154 11.81 -1.73 -12.47
N GLU A 155 13.05 -1.53 -12.03
CA GLU A 155 13.36 -1.28 -10.62
C GLU A 155 12.71 0.00 -10.11
N ASN A 156 12.22 -0.04 -8.88
CA ASN A 156 11.62 1.10 -8.22
C ASN A 156 12.69 2.13 -7.85
N LYS A 157 12.43 3.41 -8.15
CA LYS A 157 13.27 4.51 -7.67
C LYS A 157 13.13 4.63 -6.15
N GLN A 158 14.26 4.79 -5.46
CA GLN A 158 14.27 5.00 -4.01
C GLN A 158 13.65 6.35 -3.67
N VAL A 159 12.90 6.40 -2.58
CA VAL A 159 12.35 7.65 -2.06
C VAL A 159 13.48 8.50 -1.50
N ASP A 160 13.56 9.76 -1.92
CA ASP A 160 14.51 10.75 -1.42
C ASP A 160 13.78 11.75 -0.51
N VAL A 161 13.34 11.28 0.66
CA VAL A 161 12.74 12.13 1.70
C VAL A 161 13.79 12.36 2.79
N ARG A 162 13.96 13.62 3.20
CA ARG A 162 14.97 13.98 4.20
C ARG A 162 14.63 13.40 5.58
N TRP A 163 15.65 12.95 6.28
CA TRP A 163 15.53 12.60 7.69
C TRP A 163 15.13 13.85 8.52
N PRO A 164 14.26 13.74 9.53
CA PRO A 164 13.61 12.54 10.08
C PRO A 164 12.28 12.15 9.40
N LEU A 165 11.84 12.90 8.38
CA LEU A 165 10.54 12.69 7.73
C LEU A 165 10.47 11.42 6.88
N SER A 166 11.60 10.76 6.64
CA SER A 166 11.68 9.44 6.00
C SER A 166 11.30 8.27 6.91
N MET A 167 11.16 8.49 8.22
CA MET A 167 10.71 7.46 9.15
C MET A 167 9.27 7.03 8.83
N ARG A 168 9.02 5.72 8.78
CA ARG A 168 7.70 5.15 8.46
C ARG A 168 6.76 5.05 9.66
N TRP A 169 7.29 4.90 10.86
CA TRP A 169 6.48 4.74 12.08
C TRP A 169 5.60 5.97 12.43
N PRO A 170 6.04 7.24 12.25
CA PRO A 170 5.17 8.39 12.50
C PRO A 170 4.03 8.45 11.48
N LEU A 171 4.27 8.05 10.24
CA LEU A 171 3.25 7.96 9.21
C LEU A 171 2.20 6.89 9.57
N ALA A 172 2.62 5.77 10.15
CA ALA A 172 1.69 4.76 10.64
C ALA A 172 0.78 5.32 11.74
N ALA A 173 1.33 6.08 12.69
CA ALA A 173 0.55 6.74 13.74
C ALA A 173 -0.42 7.79 13.16
N TRP A 174 0.04 8.61 12.22
CA TRP A 174 -0.81 9.58 11.51
C TRP A 174 -1.96 8.89 10.80
N ARG A 175 -1.66 7.84 10.03
CA ARG A 175 -2.65 7.04 9.31
C ARG A 175 -3.71 6.46 10.23
N MET A 176 -3.32 5.91 11.38
CA MET A 176 -4.28 5.37 12.35
C MET A 176 -5.22 6.44 12.93
N MET A 177 -4.76 7.69 13.04
CA MET A 177 -5.53 8.80 13.61
C MET A 177 -6.42 9.52 12.59
N PHE A 178 -5.97 9.61 11.34
CA PHE A 178 -6.58 10.50 10.34
C PHE A 178 -7.10 9.79 9.09
N ALA A 179 -6.64 8.57 8.77
CA ALA A 179 -7.20 7.84 7.64
C ALA A 179 -8.64 7.42 7.97
N PRO A 180 -9.59 7.60 7.03
CA PRO A 180 -10.94 7.11 7.21
C PRO A 180 -10.93 5.60 7.37
N LYS A 181 -11.93 5.08 8.09
CA LYS A 181 -12.13 3.64 8.18
C LYS A 181 -12.50 3.11 6.81
N VAL A 182 -11.86 2.02 6.42
CA VAL A 182 -12.25 1.28 5.21
C VAL A 182 -13.53 0.51 5.54
N GLU A 183 -14.62 0.85 4.86
CA GLU A 183 -15.88 0.14 4.98
C GLU A 183 -15.90 -1.00 3.97
N SER A 184 -15.94 -2.25 4.47
CA SER A 184 -16.15 -3.42 3.62
C SER A 184 -17.59 -3.41 3.10
N GLN A 185 -17.78 -3.11 1.83
CA GLN A 185 -19.07 -3.15 1.16
C GLN A 185 -18.94 -4.01 -0.09
N ALA A 186 -19.62 -5.15 -0.11
CA ALA A 186 -19.90 -5.88 -1.34
C ALA A 186 -21.05 -5.18 -2.08
N MET A 187 -21.12 -5.31 -3.41
CA MET A 187 -22.31 -4.88 -4.14
C MET A 187 -23.45 -5.86 -3.81
N ASN A 188 -24.53 -5.31 -3.23
CA ASN A 188 -25.81 -6.00 -3.05
C ASN A 188 -26.54 -6.10 -4.39
#